data_AF-A0A3D1JJY6-F1
#
_entry.id   AF-A0A3D1JJY6-F1
#
_cell.length_a   1.000
_cell.length_b   1.000
_cell.length_c   1.000
_cell.angle_alpha   90.00
_cell.angle_beta   90.00
_cell.angle_gamma   90.00
#
_symmetry.space_group_name_H-M   'P 1'
#
loop_
_entity.id
_entity.type
_entity.pdbx_description
1 polymer ?
#
loop_
_entity_poly.entity_id
_entity_poly.type
_entity_poly.pdbx_seq_one_letter_code
_entity_poly.pdbx_strand_id
1 'polypeptide(L)'
;MDNPPEREIQQIIRKTQREWYADGIWEIGFGVAILLIALFYWVSEWLNLELHLGMGLPVVQLFFFMAAFLCTRWFIAVLKERVAFPRTGYVVFRRPQPHLWWRRIALGLGVGMAIGGLQVIFAGEGSKSVAWVGLVFALVMVFLSLRFGVGRFFVVGLVTFGLGMGAALFIPDAWRGMTALFTAFGALNLISGLVTMFLFIRRYPVALEGQEEGE
;
A
#
# COMPACT_ATOMS: atom_id res chain seq x y z
N MET A 1 1.48 14.05 -35.70
CA MET A 1 2.74 14.78 -35.44
C MET A 1 3.03 14.64 -33.96
N ASP A 2 3.90 13.70 -33.61
CA ASP A 2 4.37 13.48 -32.24
C ASP A 2 5.32 14.61 -31.86
N ASN A 3 5.02 15.37 -30.81
CA ASN A 3 5.97 16.33 -30.25
C ASN A 3 7.07 15.54 -29.50
N PRO A 4 8.33 15.53 -29.97
CA PRO A 4 9.43 14.84 -29.28
C PRO A 4 9.65 15.26 -27.80
N PRO A 5 9.48 16.54 -27.38
CA PRO A 5 9.76 16.90 -25.98
C PRO A 5 8.76 16.31 -24.98
N GLU A 6 7.50 16.04 -25.37
CA GLU A 6 6.50 15.48 -24.44
C GLU A 6 6.83 14.03 -24.06
N ARG A 7 7.31 13.23 -25.02
CA ARG A 7 7.68 11.83 -24.75
C ARG A 7 8.90 11.75 -23.83
N GLU A 8 9.91 12.59 -24.05
CA GLU A 8 11.09 12.67 -23.18
C GLU A 8 10.73 13.14 -21.77
N ILE A 9 9.91 14.18 -21.64
CA ILE A 9 9.41 14.66 -20.35
C ILE A 9 8.64 13.54 -19.62
N GLN A 10 7.77 12.82 -20.32
CA GLN A 10 7.04 11.70 -19.71
C GLN A 10 7.95 10.55 -19.28
N GLN A 11 9.01 10.26 -20.04
CA GLN A 11 10.00 9.24 -19.67
C GLN A 11 10.80 9.64 -18.44
N ILE A 12 11.23 10.91 -18.35
CA ILE A 12 11.92 11.45 -17.17
C ILE A 12 11.01 11.37 -15.94
N ILE A 13 9.75 11.81 -16.06
CA ILE A 13 8.77 11.73 -14.96
C ILE A 13 8.58 10.28 -14.50
N ARG A 14 8.43 9.33 -15.42
CA ARG A 14 8.28 7.91 -15.07
C ARG A 14 9.54 7.37 -14.39
N LYS A 15 10.73 7.75 -14.85
CA LYS A 15 12.00 7.34 -14.24
C LYS A 15 12.11 7.84 -12.79
N THR A 16 11.84 9.12 -12.54
CA THR A 16 11.84 9.69 -11.18
C THR A 16 10.77 9.05 -10.28
N GLN A 17 9.58 8.78 -10.81
CA GLN A 17 8.54 8.07 -10.06
C GLN A 17 8.96 6.64 -9.71
N ARG A 18 9.62 5.93 -10.64
CA ARG A 18 10.12 4.58 -10.42
C ARG A 18 11.22 4.54 -9.37
N GLU A 19 12.10 5.53 -9.36
CA GLU A 19 13.14 5.70 -8.32
C GLU A 19 12.52 5.91 -6.93
N TRP A 20 11.36 6.59 -6.84
CA TRP A 20 10.66 6.73 -5.56
C TRP A 20 10.14 5.42 -4.97
N TYR A 21 9.89 4.42 -5.82
CA TYR A 21 9.55 3.05 -5.39
C TYR A 21 10.79 2.15 -5.28
N ALA A 22 11.97 2.58 -5.72
CA ALA A 22 13.16 1.72 -5.72
C ALA A 22 13.63 1.33 -4.31
N ASP A 23 13.31 2.13 -3.29
CA ASP A 23 13.70 1.91 -1.90
C ASP A 23 12.86 0.85 -1.16
N GLY A 24 11.69 0.46 -1.69
CA GLY A 24 10.78 -0.49 -1.05
C GLY A 24 10.08 0.04 0.22
N ILE A 25 10.37 1.27 0.65
CA ILE A 25 9.84 1.83 1.90
C ILE A 25 8.33 2.06 1.81
N TRP A 26 7.85 2.44 0.63
CA TRP A 26 6.41 2.60 0.39
C TRP A 26 5.65 1.29 0.54
N GLU A 27 6.22 0.18 0.08
CA GLU A 27 5.64 -1.16 0.22
C GLU A 27 5.61 -1.63 1.67
N ILE A 28 6.68 -1.38 2.42
CA ILE A 28 6.72 -1.65 3.86
C ILE A 28 5.61 -0.88 4.56
N GLY A 29 5.52 0.43 4.32
CA GLY A 29 4.50 1.25 4.96
C GLY A 29 3.09 0.80 4.58
N PHE A 30 2.81 0.60 3.29
CA PHE A 30 1.51 0.12 2.85
C PHE A 30 1.17 -1.26 3.43
N GLY A 31 2.14 -2.19 3.47
CA GLY A 31 1.99 -3.49 4.13
C GLY A 31 1.64 -3.37 5.61
N VAL A 32 2.33 -2.51 6.35
CA VAL A 32 2.03 -2.23 7.77
C VAL A 32 0.61 -1.67 7.95
N ALA A 33 0.19 -0.71 7.11
CA ALA A 33 -1.17 -0.16 7.17
C ALA A 33 -2.23 -1.25 7.00
N ILE A 34 -2.03 -2.14 6.02
CA ILE A 34 -2.94 -3.25 5.75
C ILE A 34 -2.91 -4.30 6.88
N LEU A 35 -1.75 -4.57 7.48
CA LEU A 35 -1.65 -5.46 8.64
C LEU A 35 -2.36 -4.90 9.87
N LEU A 36 -2.33 -3.58 10.09
CA LEU A 36 -3.14 -2.93 11.13
C LEU A 36 -4.63 -3.11 10.86
N ILE A 37 -5.06 -3.01 9.60
CA ILE A 37 -6.44 -3.28 9.21
C ILE A 37 -6.80 -4.75 9.50
N ALA A 38 -5.94 -5.70 9.15
CA ALA A 38 -6.14 -7.11 9.47
C ALA A 38 -6.25 -7.36 10.98
N LEU A 39 -5.40 -6.69 11.76
CA LEU A 39 -5.45 -6.71 13.23
C LEU A 39 -6.80 -6.20 13.76
N PHE A 40 -7.36 -5.15 13.17
CA PHE A 40 -8.71 -4.69 13.52
C PHE A 40 -9.77 -5.76 13.29
N TYR A 41 -9.78 -6.42 12.12
CA TYR A 41 -10.75 -7.48 11.86
C TYR A 41 -10.61 -8.63 12.87
N TRP A 42 -9.38 -9.02 13.19
CA TRP A 42 -9.09 -10.08 14.16
C TRP A 42 -9.54 -9.72 15.58
N VAL A 43 -9.23 -8.51 16.05
CA VAL A 43 -9.69 -8.00 17.36
C VAL A 43 -11.21 -7.84 17.39
N SER A 44 -11.81 -7.39 16.29
CA SER A 44 -13.26 -7.24 16.15
C SER A 44 -13.99 -8.57 16.28
N GLU A 45 -13.45 -9.64 15.69
CA GLU A 45 -13.97 -11.00 15.84
C GLU A 45 -13.80 -11.49 17.27
N TRP A 46 -12.61 -11.34 17.86
CA TRP A 46 -12.35 -11.79 19.23
C TRP A 46 -13.30 -11.14 20.23
N LEU A 47 -13.46 -9.82 20.16
CA LEU A 47 -14.28 -9.06 21.10
C LEU A 47 -15.77 -9.08 20.73
N ASN A 48 -16.16 -9.74 19.62
CA ASN A 48 -17.52 -9.70 19.08
C ASN A 48 -18.06 -8.27 19.01
N LEU A 49 -17.26 -7.35 18.43
CA LEU A 49 -17.60 -5.92 18.38
C LEU A 49 -18.89 -5.66 17.60
N GLU A 50 -19.26 -6.54 16.66
CA GLU A 50 -20.52 -6.48 15.94
C GLU A 50 -21.73 -6.52 16.89
N LEU A 51 -21.71 -7.40 17.90
CA LEU A 51 -22.79 -7.50 18.88
C LEU A 51 -22.90 -6.26 19.77
N HIS A 52 -21.75 -5.63 20.10
CA HIS A 52 -21.70 -4.51 21.03
C HIS A 52 -21.96 -3.15 20.36
N LEU A 53 -21.49 -2.97 19.12
CA LEU A 53 -21.54 -1.70 18.41
C LEU A 53 -22.61 -1.68 17.32
N GLY A 54 -23.05 -2.83 16.81
CA GLY A 54 -24.02 -2.93 15.72
C GLY A 54 -23.67 -2.00 14.56
N MET A 55 -24.56 -1.05 14.25
CA MET A 55 -24.36 -0.05 13.19
C MET A 55 -23.22 0.94 13.45
N GLY A 56 -22.66 1.00 14.66
CA GLY A 56 -21.47 1.79 14.99
C GLY A 56 -20.16 1.18 14.48
N LEU A 57 -20.14 -0.12 14.17
CA LEU A 57 -18.92 -0.82 13.76
C LEU A 57 -18.27 -0.23 12.49
N PRO A 58 -19.01 0.07 11.40
CA PRO A 58 -18.43 0.70 10.21
C PRO A 58 -17.83 2.08 10.47
N VAL A 59 -18.40 2.83 11.41
CA VAL A 59 -17.88 4.15 11.81
C VAL A 59 -16.54 3.99 12.51
N VAL A 60 -16.47 3.10 13.50
CA VAL A 60 -15.22 2.77 14.21
C VAL A 60 -14.16 2.25 13.23
N GLN A 61 -14.55 1.38 12.29
CA GLN A 61 -13.68 0.87 11.25
C GLN A 61 -13.10 1.98 10.37
N LEU A 62 -13.92 2.94 9.94
CA LEU A 62 -13.46 4.09 9.14
C LEU A 62 -12.42 4.93 9.90
N PHE A 63 -12.68 5.24 11.17
CA PHE A 63 -11.73 5.98 12.01
C PHE A 63 -10.45 5.19 12.24
N PHE A 64 -10.55 3.88 12.45
CA PHE A 64 -9.38 3.01 12.61
C PHE A 64 -8.54 2.97 11.34
N PHE A 65 -9.16 2.85 10.16
CA PHE A 65 -8.44 2.84 8.88
C PHE A 65 -7.72 4.17 8.66
N MET A 66 -8.40 5.28 8.92
CA MET A 66 -7.79 6.60 8.85
C MET A 66 -6.57 6.70 9.78
N ALA A 67 -6.72 6.29 11.05
CA ALA A 67 -5.62 6.27 12.01
C ALA A 67 -4.45 5.38 11.54
N ALA A 68 -4.72 4.18 11.02
CA ALA A 68 -3.69 3.27 10.51
C ALA A 68 -2.86 3.90 9.38
N PHE A 69 -3.50 4.59 8.43
CA PHE A 69 -2.78 5.28 7.34
C PHE A 69 -2.00 6.50 7.84
N LEU A 70 -2.51 7.24 8.83
CA LEU A 70 -1.81 8.36 9.48
C LEU A 70 -0.55 7.87 10.22
N CYS A 71 -0.66 6.81 11.02
CA CYS A 71 0.48 6.18 11.70
C CYS A 71 1.52 5.69 10.69
N THR A 72 1.07 5.07 9.61
CA THR A 72 1.94 4.59 8.53
C THR A 72 2.71 5.72 7.87
N ARG A 73 2.07 6.87 7.63
CA ARG A 73 2.76 8.03 7.06
C ARG A 73 3.91 8.50 7.95
N TRP A 74 3.69 8.55 9.27
CA TRP A 74 4.75 8.91 10.22
C TRP A 74 5.86 7.85 10.22
N PHE A 75 5.50 6.57 10.24
CA PHE A 75 6.46 5.47 10.18
C PHE A 75 7.34 5.51 8.91
N ILE A 76 6.74 5.76 7.73
CA ILE A 76 7.47 5.93 6.47
C ILE A 76 8.46 7.09 6.56
N ALA A 77 8.06 8.24 7.12
CA ALA A 77 8.93 9.41 7.23
C ALA A 77 10.17 9.09 8.08
N VAL A 78 9.97 8.49 9.26
CA VAL A 78 11.06 8.07 10.15
C VAL A 78 11.96 7.04 9.47
N LEU A 79 11.40 6.09 8.73
CA LEU A 79 12.18 5.06 8.04
C LEU A 79 13.03 5.66 6.89
N LYS A 80 12.49 6.62 6.14
CA LYS A 80 13.25 7.34 5.10
C LYS A 80 14.38 8.16 5.70
N GLU A 81 14.15 8.83 6.83
CA GLU A 81 15.18 9.58 7.54
C GLU A 81 16.36 8.71 7.99
N ARG A 82 16.09 7.49 8.47
CA ARG A 82 17.14 6.59 8.93
C ARG A 82 17.84 5.80 7.81
N VAL A 83 17.12 5.44 6.75
CA VAL A 83 17.63 4.48 5.76
C VAL A 83 17.92 5.14 4.41
N ALA A 84 16.98 5.87 3.84
CA ALA A 84 17.12 6.38 2.47
C ALA A 84 17.98 7.64 2.42
N PHE A 85 17.73 8.61 3.29
CA PHE A 85 18.37 9.93 3.23
C PHE A 85 19.89 9.92 3.42
N PRO A 86 20.48 9.07 4.28
CA PRO A 86 21.94 8.96 4.38
C PRO A 86 22.63 8.42 3.11
N ARG A 87 21.89 7.75 2.21
CA ARG A 87 22.45 7.04 1.05
C ARG A 87 22.26 7.79 -0.27
N THR A 88 21.20 8.59 -0.40
CA THR A 88 20.85 9.26 -1.66
C THR A 88 21.10 10.77 -1.65
N GLY A 89 21.53 11.33 -0.52
CA GLY A 89 21.60 12.78 -0.32
C GLY A 89 20.21 13.40 -0.12
N TYR A 90 20.18 14.58 0.49
CA TYR A 90 18.95 15.29 0.85
C TYR A 90 18.53 16.27 -0.27
N VAL A 91 17.68 15.83 -1.20
CA VAL A 91 17.09 16.73 -2.20
C VAL A 91 15.74 17.22 -1.70
N VAL A 92 15.69 18.45 -1.17
CA VAL A 92 14.43 19.09 -0.76
C VAL A 92 13.66 19.50 -2.00
N PHE A 93 12.70 18.66 -2.41
CA PHE A 93 11.70 19.08 -3.39
C PHE A 93 10.73 20.10 -2.77
N ARG A 94 10.40 21.14 -3.55
CA ARG A 94 9.45 22.20 -3.17
C ARG A 94 8.13 21.57 -2.68
N ARG A 95 7.62 22.02 -1.52
CA ARG A 95 6.39 21.47 -0.91
C ARG A 95 5.24 21.44 -1.92
N PRO A 96 4.46 20.34 -2.00
CA PRO A 96 3.33 20.27 -2.92
C PRO A 96 2.30 21.35 -2.60
N GLN A 97 1.70 21.93 -3.63
CA GLN A 97 0.66 22.95 -3.49
C GLN A 97 -0.52 22.42 -2.64
N PRO A 98 -1.17 23.26 -1.81
CA PRO A 98 -2.25 22.84 -0.91
C PRO A 98 -3.44 22.21 -1.63
N HIS A 99 -3.70 22.54 -2.91
CA HIS A 99 -4.77 21.94 -3.70
C HIS A 99 -4.57 20.43 -3.95
N LEU A 100 -3.32 19.95 -3.99
CA LEU A 100 -3.01 18.54 -4.21
C LEU A 100 -3.23 17.69 -2.95
N TRP A 101 -3.21 18.31 -1.77
CA TRP A 101 -3.46 17.62 -0.51
C TRP A 101 -4.92 17.17 -0.38
N TRP A 102 -5.86 18.07 -0.68
CA TRP A 102 -7.29 17.73 -0.72
C TRP A 102 -7.61 16.66 -1.76
N ARG A 103 -6.98 16.72 -2.93
CA ARG A 103 -7.15 15.68 -3.96
C ARG A 103 -6.66 14.31 -3.49
N ARG A 104 -5.57 14.23 -2.73
CA ARG A 104 -5.07 12.97 -2.14
C ARG A 104 -5.98 12.44 -1.04
N ILE A 105 -6.50 13.33 -0.18
CA ILE A 105 -7.49 12.97 0.83
C ILE A 105 -8.76 12.45 0.17
N ALA A 106 -9.27 13.15 -0.84
CA ALA A 106 -10.45 12.74 -1.60
C ALA A 106 -10.24 11.40 -2.31
N LEU A 107 -9.04 11.13 -2.83
CA LEU A 107 -8.70 9.84 -3.43
C LEU A 107 -8.64 8.72 -2.38
N GLY A 108 -8.04 8.97 -1.21
CA GLY A 108 -8.00 8.01 -0.11
C GLY A 108 -9.39 7.70 0.46
N LEU A 109 -10.20 8.74 0.69
CA LEU A 109 -11.60 8.62 1.09
C LEU A 109 -12.42 7.91 0.02
N GLY A 110 -12.22 8.23 -1.25
CA GLY A 110 -12.91 7.59 -2.37
C GLY A 110 -12.59 6.11 -2.48
N VAL A 111 -11.33 5.71 -2.34
CA VAL A 111 -10.93 4.30 -2.32
C VAL A 111 -11.46 3.60 -1.08
N GLY A 112 -11.39 4.23 0.10
CA GLY A 112 -11.96 3.68 1.34
C GLY A 112 -13.47 3.49 1.26
N MET A 113 -14.20 4.47 0.71
CA MET A 113 -15.64 4.39 0.46
C MET A 113 -15.98 3.38 -0.64
N ALA A 114 -15.15 3.23 -1.68
CA ALA A 114 -15.35 2.20 -2.68
C ALA A 114 -15.20 0.81 -2.06
N ILE A 115 -14.14 0.56 -1.28
CA ILE A 115 -13.92 -0.73 -0.61
C ILE A 115 -15.02 -1.00 0.42
N GLY A 116 -15.36 -0.02 1.26
CA GLY A 116 -16.44 -0.15 2.25
C GLY A 116 -17.84 -0.25 1.62
N GLY A 117 -18.07 0.44 0.51
CA GLY A 117 -19.32 0.37 -0.26
C GLY A 117 -19.47 -0.96 -0.98
N LEU A 118 -18.39 -1.48 -1.57
CA LEU A 118 -18.34 -2.84 -2.10
C LEU A 118 -18.65 -3.86 -0.99
N GLN A 119 -18.07 -3.69 0.20
CA GLN A 119 -18.37 -4.55 1.34
C GLN A 119 -19.88 -4.54 1.68
N VAL A 120 -20.53 -3.39 1.70
CA VAL A 120 -21.97 -3.29 1.98
C VAL A 120 -22.82 -3.90 0.85
N ILE A 121 -22.48 -3.63 -0.41
CA ILE A 121 -23.19 -4.16 -1.58
C ILE A 121 -23.10 -5.69 -1.64
N PHE A 122 -21.91 -6.23 -1.34
CA PHE A 122 -21.62 -7.66 -1.41
C PHE A 122 -21.73 -8.38 -0.05
N ALA A 123 -22.16 -7.69 1.02
CA ALA A 123 -22.34 -8.29 2.34
C ALA A 123 -23.30 -9.48 2.30
N GLY A 124 -24.32 -9.41 1.44
CA GLY A 124 -25.29 -10.49 1.21
C GLY A 124 -24.72 -11.71 0.47
N GLU A 125 -23.53 -11.63 -0.11
CA GLU A 125 -22.91 -12.75 -0.85
C GLU A 125 -21.99 -13.63 0.01
N GLY A 126 -21.86 -13.35 1.31
CA GLY A 126 -21.03 -14.11 2.23
C GLY A 126 -19.55 -14.12 1.80
N SER A 127 -18.95 -15.30 1.72
CA SER A 127 -17.52 -15.46 1.38
C SER A 127 -17.12 -14.92 0.00
N LYS A 128 -18.07 -14.78 -0.94
CA LYS A 128 -17.78 -14.27 -2.30
C LYS A 128 -17.33 -12.81 -2.29
N SER A 129 -17.75 -12.03 -1.30
CA SER A 129 -17.29 -10.65 -1.09
C SER A 129 -15.76 -10.55 -1.01
N VAL A 130 -15.09 -11.58 -0.46
CA VAL A 130 -13.63 -11.66 -0.32
C VAL A 130 -12.95 -11.75 -1.68
N ALA A 131 -13.54 -12.49 -2.64
CA ALA A 131 -13.02 -12.58 -4.00
C ALA A 131 -13.12 -11.23 -4.72
N TRP A 132 -14.21 -10.48 -4.52
CA TRP A 132 -14.37 -9.14 -5.10
C TRP A 132 -13.34 -8.15 -4.56
N VAL A 133 -13.10 -8.15 -3.24
CA VAL A 133 -12.06 -7.30 -2.64
C VAL A 133 -10.67 -7.69 -3.14
N GLY A 134 -10.38 -9.00 -3.21
CA GLY A 134 -9.13 -9.52 -3.77
C GLY A 134 -8.92 -9.11 -5.24
N LEU A 135 -9.99 -9.13 -6.04
CA LEU A 135 -9.97 -8.65 -7.43
C LEU A 135 -9.66 -7.15 -7.51
N VAL A 136 -10.31 -6.33 -6.69
CA VAL A 136 -10.04 -4.88 -6.66
C VAL A 136 -8.57 -4.63 -6.29
N PHE A 137 -8.03 -5.32 -5.29
CA PHE A 137 -6.62 -5.18 -4.92
C PHE A 137 -5.67 -5.62 -6.03
N ALA A 138 -5.97 -6.72 -6.71
CA ALA A 138 -5.21 -7.17 -7.85
C ALA A 138 -5.22 -6.13 -8.99
N LEU A 139 -6.39 -5.58 -9.34
CA LEU A 139 -6.53 -4.56 -10.37
C LEU A 139 -5.77 -3.28 -10.02
N VAL A 140 -5.84 -2.83 -8.75
CA VAL A 140 -5.07 -1.68 -8.28
C VAL A 140 -3.56 -1.95 -8.41
N MET A 141 -3.08 -3.12 -7.99
CA MET A 141 -1.67 -3.47 -8.07
C MET A 141 -1.17 -3.60 -9.52
N VAL A 142 -1.94 -4.23 -10.40
CA VAL A 142 -1.64 -4.30 -11.83
C VAL A 142 -1.60 -2.90 -12.43
N PHE A 143 -2.58 -2.05 -12.09
CA PHE A 143 -2.60 -0.65 -12.54
C PHE A 143 -1.36 0.11 -12.07
N LEU A 144 -0.95 -0.02 -10.80
CA LEU A 144 0.27 0.59 -10.28
C LEU A 144 1.52 0.06 -10.99
N SER A 145 1.55 -1.25 -11.31
CA SER A 145 2.64 -1.86 -12.08
C SER A 145 2.77 -1.24 -13.47
N LEU A 146 1.66 -1.10 -14.20
CA LEU A 146 1.61 -0.48 -15.53
C LEU A 146 1.94 1.02 -15.46
N ARG A 147 1.47 1.71 -14.43
CA ARG A 147 1.65 3.16 -14.27
C ARG A 147 3.10 3.53 -13.93
N PHE A 148 3.74 2.78 -13.05
CA PHE A 148 5.08 3.09 -12.52
C PHE A 148 6.19 2.23 -13.12
N GLY A 149 5.86 1.21 -13.92
CA GLY A 149 6.84 0.32 -14.56
C GLY A 149 7.57 -0.58 -13.57
N VAL A 150 6.92 -0.97 -12.47
CA VAL A 150 7.49 -1.81 -11.42
C VAL A 150 6.89 -3.22 -11.52
N GLY A 151 7.65 -4.15 -12.09
CA GLY A 151 7.17 -5.52 -12.38
C GLY A 151 6.73 -6.31 -11.14
N ARG A 152 7.31 -6.05 -9.96
CA ARG A 152 6.92 -6.78 -8.74
C ARG A 152 5.48 -6.50 -8.29
N PHE A 153 4.93 -5.33 -8.59
CA PHE A 153 3.51 -5.04 -8.32
C PHE A 153 2.57 -5.93 -9.13
N PHE A 154 2.96 -6.34 -10.33
CA PHE A 154 2.19 -7.31 -11.12
C PHE A 154 2.15 -8.67 -10.41
N VAL A 155 3.29 -9.15 -9.92
CA VAL A 155 3.39 -10.41 -9.15
C VAL A 155 2.55 -10.33 -7.87
N VAL A 156 2.67 -9.24 -7.12
CA VAL A 156 1.86 -9.00 -5.90
C VAL A 156 0.38 -9.02 -6.25
N GLY A 157 -0.05 -8.33 -7.32
CA GLY A 157 -1.43 -8.32 -7.77
C GLY A 157 -1.96 -9.70 -8.13
N LEU A 158 -1.21 -10.48 -8.89
CA LEU A 158 -1.60 -11.84 -9.29
C LEU A 158 -1.73 -12.78 -8.09
N VAL A 159 -0.77 -12.75 -7.17
CA VAL A 159 -0.81 -13.55 -5.93
C VAL A 159 -2.00 -13.11 -5.06
N THR A 160 -2.27 -11.81 -4.96
CA THR A 160 -3.41 -11.28 -4.18
C THR A 160 -4.75 -11.72 -4.76
N PHE A 161 -4.89 -11.76 -6.09
CA PHE A 161 -6.08 -12.30 -6.72
C PHE A 161 -6.29 -13.77 -6.36
N GLY A 162 -5.23 -14.58 -6.45
CA GLY A 162 -5.26 -15.99 -6.06
C GLY A 162 -5.63 -16.18 -4.59
N LEU A 163 -5.09 -15.35 -3.69
CA LEU A 163 -5.41 -15.37 -2.27
C LEU A 163 -6.87 -14.99 -2.00
N GLY A 164 -7.40 -13.97 -2.67
CA GLY A 164 -8.81 -13.56 -2.52
C GLY A 164 -9.77 -14.63 -3.02
N MET A 165 -9.47 -15.24 -4.17
CA MET A 165 -10.26 -16.34 -4.71
C MET A 165 -10.18 -17.58 -3.80
N GLY A 166 -8.98 -17.94 -3.35
CA GLY A 166 -8.77 -19.06 -2.43
C GLY A 166 -9.52 -18.86 -1.11
N ALA A 167 -9.41 -17.67 -0.51
CA ALA A 167 -10.12 -17.35 0.73
C ALA A 167 -11.65 -17.46 0.53
N ALA A 168 -12.20 -16.97 -0.58
CA ALA A 168 -13.63 -17.07 -0.87
C ALA A 168 -14.14 -18.52 -1.01
N LEU A 169 -13.29 -19.44 -1.51
CA LEU A 169 -13.63 -20.84 -1.72
C LEU A 169 -13.45 -21.69 -0.46
N PHE A 170 -12.40 -21.44 0.33
CA PHE A 170 -12.03 -22.28 1.47
C PHE A 170 -12.49 -21.74 2.82
N ILE A 171 -12.84 -20.45 2.93
CA ILE A 171 -13.26 -19.81 4.17
C ILE A 171 -14.72 -19.37 4.01
N PRO A 172 -15.70 -20.10 4.58
CA PRO A 172 -17.12 -19.81 4.43
C PRO A 172 -17.53 -18.49 5.07
N ASP A 173 -16.83 -18.11 6.13
CA ASP A 173 -17.09 -16.89 6.87
C ASP A 173 -16.40 -15.69 6.21
N ALA A 174 -17.19 -14.69 5.84
CA ALA A 174 -16.68 -13.50 5.16
C ALA A 174 -15.68 -12.73 6.02
N TRP A 175 -15.91 -12.65 7.33
CA TRP A 175 -15.07 -11.89 8.25
C TRP A 175 -13.68 -12.52 8.37
N ARG A 176 -13.61 -13.83 8.59
CA ARG A 176 -12.35 -14.61 8.59
C ARG A 176 -11.67 -14.57 7.23
N GLY A 177 -12.44 -14.64 6.15
CA GLY A 177 -11.92 -14.55 4.79
C GLY A 177 -11.26 -13.19 4.53
N MET A 178 -11.88 -12.10 4.97
CA MET A 178 -11.31 -10.75 4.91
C MET A 178 -10.05 -10.65 5.78
N THR A 179 -10.09 -11.12 7.03
CA THR A 179 -8.91 -11.15 7.92
C THR A 179 -7.74 -11.87 7.27
N ALA A 180 -7.98 -13.06 6.69
CA ALA A 180 -6.96 -13.84 6.00
C ALA A 180 -6.41 -13.10 4.77
N LEU A 181 -7.30 -12.52 3.94
CA LEU A 181 -6.91 -11.76 2.75
C LEU A 181 -6.06 -10.54 3.11
N PHE A 182 -6.51 -9.71 4.07
CA PHE A 182 -5.76 -8.53 4.50
C PHE A 182 -4.42 -8.93 5.14
N THR A 183 -4.39 -9.99 5.96
CA THR A 183 -3.14 -10.48 6.56
C THR A 183 -2.15 -10.92 5.49
N ALA A 184 -2.59 -11.76 4.55
CA ALA A 184 -1.73 -12.28 3.49
C ALA A 184 -1.27 -11.17 2.54
N PHE A 185 -2.16 -10.24 2.17
CA PHE A 185 -1.82 -9.11 1.31
C PHE A 185 -0.86 -8.13 1.99
N GLY A 186 -1.11 -7.80 3.26
CA GLY A 186 -0.24 -6.95 4.06
C GLY A 186 1.15 -7.55 4.24
N ALA A 187 1.21 -8.84 4.58
CA ALA A 187 2.47 -9.59 4.70
C ALA A 187 3.22 -9.66 3.37
N LEU A 188 2.54 -9.91 2.25
CA LEU A 188 3.16 -9.96 0.92
C LEU A 188 3.80 -8.63 0.54
N ASN A 189 3.11 -7.50 0.78
CA ASN A 189 3.66 -6.16 0.56
C ASN A 189 4.82 -5.87 1.50
N LEU A 190 4.69 -6.22 2.77
CA LEU A 190 5.76 -6.03 3.76
C LEU A 190 7.03 -6.80 3.37
N ILE A 191 6.90 -8.08 3.00
CA ILE A 191 8.01 -8.92 2.57
C ILE A 191 8.63 -8.38 1.27
N SER A 192 7.81 -8.04 0.26
CA SER A 192 8.29 -7.42 -0.99
C SER A 192 9.09 -6.14 -0.72
N GLY A 193 8.57 -5.29 0.15
CA GLY A 193 9.21 -4.03 0.55
C GLY A 193 10.50 -4.26 1.31
N LEU A 194 10.52 -5.19 2.27
CA LEU A 194 11.72 -5.54 3.04
C LEU A 194 12.83 -6.13 2.16
N VAL A 195 12.48 -7.05 1.25
CA VAL A 195 13.42 -7.63 0.27
C VAL A 195 13.98 -6.52 -0.63
N THR A 196 13.11 -5.65 -1.14
CA THR A 196 13.54 -4.50 -1.96
C THR A 196 14.47 -3.58 -1.18
N MET A 197 14.12 -3.22 0.05
CA MET A 197 14.93 -2.34 0.89
C MET A 197 16.28 -2.97 1.21
N PHE A 198 16.33 -4.27 1.48
CA PHE A 198 17.56 -5.00 1.71
C PHE A 198 18.48 -5.00 0.46
N LEU A 199 17.91 -5.25 -0.71
CA LEU A 199 18.64 -5.16 -1.98
C LEU A 199 19.09 -3.74 -2.28
N PHE A 200 18.28 -2.74 -1.94
CA PHE A 200 18.60 -1.32 -2.09
C PHE A 200 19.80 -0.92 -1.23
N ILE A 201 19.79 -1.27 0.06
CA ILE A 201 20.90 -1.01 0.98
C ILE A 201 22.19 -1.67 0.50
N ARG A 202 22.11 -2.89 -0.04
CA ARG A 202 23.27 -3.59 -0.60
C ARG A 202 23.82 -2.94 -1.88
N ARG A 203 22.94 -2.34 -2.68
CA ARG A 203 23.33 -1.70 -3.96
C ARG A 203 23.87 -0.28 -3.77
N TYR A 204 23.43 0.42 -2.73
CA TYR A 204 23.83 1.78 -2.40
C TYR A 204 24.44 1.82 -0.98
N PRO A 205 25.70 1.39 -0.82
CA PRO A 205 26.40 1.58 0.45
C PRO A 205 26.52 3.07 0.78
N VAL A 206 26.56 3.40 2.07
CA VAL A 206 26.74 4.80 2.52
C VAL A 206 28.13 5.24 2.09
N ALA A 207 28.23 6.35 1.34
CA ALA A 207 29.52 6.95 1.05
C ALA A 207 30.17 7.35 2.38
N LEU A 208 31.34 6.78 2.67
CA LEU A 208 32.13 7.20 3.82
C LEU A 208 32.68 8.59 3.48
N GLU A 209 32.20 9.63 4.18
CA GLU A 209 32.82 10.96 4.17
C GLU A 209 34.31 10.78 4.51
N GLY A 210 35.19 10.88 3.51
CA GLY A 210 36.63 10.74 3.69
C GLY A 210 37.45 10.09 2.56
N GLN A 211 36.84 9.67 1.44
CA GLN A 211 37.59 9.06 0.31
C GLN A 211 37.71 9.90 -0.97
N GLU A 212 37.23 11.16 -0.99
CA GLU A 212 37.30 12.03 -2.19
C GLU A 212 38.36 13.15 -2.12
N GLU A 213 39.29 13.13 -1.15
CA GLU A 213 40.44 14.07 -1.14
C GLU A 213 41.79 13.34 -1.33
N GLY A 214 41.89 12.48 -2.34
CA GLY A 214 43.11 11.72 -2.58
C GLY A 214 43.25 11.05 -3.93
N GLU A 215 42.95 11.75 -5.04
CA GLU A 215 43.58 11.52 -6.35
C GLU A 215 43.82 12.85 -7.08
#